data_AF-L1IDQ7-F1
#
_entry.id   AF-L1IDQ7-F1
#
_cell.length_a   1.000
_cell.length_b   1.000
_cell.length_c   1.000
_cell.angle_alpha   90.00
_cell.angle_beta   90.00
_cell.angle_gamma   90.00
#
_symmetry.space_group_name_H-M   'P 1'
#
loop_
_entity.id
_entity.type
_entity.pdbx_description
1 polymer ?
#
loop_
_entity_poly.entity_id
_entity_poly.type
_entity_poly.pdbx_seq_one_letter_code
_entity_poly.pdbx_strand_id
1 'polypeptide(L)'
;MKKSNGEERHNWIQVSATIGLLVAVIAAYFLKTKPELLLQLPNGYIPWAMMGGTMPPYFDPAPYELEEFRTWARDGDLIVTPACKSGTTWMLYCAHQIRTKGLDNNYREVNVNTPWVGYKHKPGQTWQELKELMNTTILEDGSLLKDFWDNPDYPFRVFKSHFGPRQENGTSDDVLPVREYPGVKYLAMVREGRDVVASFYPFFAKHRPEYK
;
A
#
# COMPACT_ATOMS: atom_id res chain seq x y z
N MET A 1 -21.56 57.09 25.76
CA MET A 1 -21.99 56.45 24.50
C MET A 1 -21.99 54.94 24.70
N LYS A 2 -23.15 54.30 24.85
CA LYS A 2 -23.28 52.84 24.79
C LYS A 2 -23.23 52.44 23.31
N LYS A 3 -22.15 51.78 22.86
CA LYS A 3 -22.18 51.12 21.55
C LYS A 3 -23.35 50.14 21.54
N SER A 4 -24.12 50.13 20.45
CA SER A 4 -25.32 49.30 20.35
C SER A 4 -24.91 47.83 20.35
N ASN A 5 -25.59 47.00 21.15
CA ASN A 5 -25.35 45.55 21.26
C ASN A 5 -25.37 44.81 19.90
N GLY A 6 -25.84 45.44 18.83
CA GLY A 6 -25.85 44.90 17.47
C GLY A 6 -24.47 44.94 16.77
N GLU A 7 -23.67 45.98 16.98
CA GLU A 7 -22.33 46.08 16.36
C GLU A 7 -21.35 45.06 16.95
N GLU A 8 -21.41 44.84 18.26
CA GLU A 8 -20.58 43.82 18.92
C GLU A 8 -20.92 42.40 18.45
N ARG A 9 -22.21 42.06 18.33
CA ARG A 9 -22.63 40.74 17.81
C ARG A 9 -22.19 40.52 16.36
N HIS A 10 -22.26 41.55 15.52
CA HIS A 10 -21.81 41.46 14.13
C HIS A 10 -20.30 41.20 14.04
N ASN A 11 -19.50 41.90 14.85
CA ASN A 11 -18.05 41.69 14.93
C ASN A 11 -17.70 40.27 15.41
N TRP A 12 -18.40 39.74 16.41
CA TRP A 12 -18.18 38.36 16.87
C TRP A 12 -18.48 37.32 15.80
N ILE A 13 -19.59 37.48 15.07
CA ILE A 13 -19.93 36.57 13.96
C ILE A 13 -18.85 36.63 12.86
N GLN A 14 -18.39 37.82 12.47
CA GLN A 14 -17.34 37.98 11.46
C GLN A 14 -16.00 37.38 11.92
N VAL A 15 -15.61 37.61 13.17
CA VAL A 15 -14.38 37.04 13.75
C VAL A 15 -14.48 35.51 13.83
N SER A 16 -15.61 34.96 14.29
CA SER A 16 -15.83 33.51 14.33
C SER A 16 -15.82 32.88 12.93
N ALA A 17 -16.45 33.52 11.94
CA ALA A 17 -16.43 33.05 10.56
C ALA A 17 -15.01 33.08 9.97
N THR A 18 -14.25 34.14 10.25
CA THR A 18 -12.85 34.28 9.79
C THR A 18 -11.96 33.21 10.40
N ILE A 19 -12.06 32.99 11.72
CA ILE A 19 -11.32 31.93 12.42
C ILE A 19 -11.72 30.56 11.87
N GLY A 20 -13.01 30.30 11.69
CA GLY A 20 -13.50 29.04 11.13
C GLY A 20 -12.94 28.76 9.73
N LEU A 21 -12.91 29.78 8.86
CA LEU A 21 -12.32 29.67 7.53
C LEU A 21 -10.82 29.41 7.60
N LEU A 22 -10.10 30.11 8.47
CA LEU A 22 -8.65 29.95 8.67
C LEU A 22 -8.32 28.52 9.13
N VAL A 23 -9.07 27.99 10.09
CA VAL A 23 -8.94 26.60 10.55
C VAL A 23 -9.22 25.62 9.41
N ALA A 24 -10.25 25.85 8.60
CA ALA A 24 -10.56 25.00 7.46
C ALA A 24 -9.46 25.01 6.39
N VAL A 25 -8.89 26.18 6.08
CA VAL A 25 -7.77 26.31 5.12
C VAL A 25 -6.51 25.62 5.64
N ILE A 26 -6.18 25.81 6.92
CA ILE A 26 -5.05 25.14 7.57
C ILE A 26 -5.25 23.63 7.53
N ALA A 27 -6.43 23.14 7.92
CA ALA A 27 -6.76 21.72 7.88
C ALA A 27 -6.66 21.16 6.45
N ALA A 28 -7.21 21.84 5.44
CA ALA A 28 -7.11 21.44 4.04
C ALA A 28 -5.65 21.40 3.56
N TYR A 29 -4.82 22.37 3.95
CA TYR A 29 -3.39 22.37 3.64
C TYR A 29 -2.66 21.18 4.28
N PHE A 30 -2.94 20.88 5.54
CA PHE A 30 -2.37 19.71 6.22
C PHE A 30 -2.84 18.40 5.58
N LEU A 31 -4.12 18.27 5.24
CA LEU A 31 -4.67 17.09 4.58
C LEU A 31 -4.11 16.92 3.16
N LYS A 32 -3.79 18.01 2.46
CA LYS A 32 -3.14 17.95 1.14
C LYS A 32 -1.67 17.53 1.24
N THR A 33 -0.96 17.99 2.27
CA THR A 33 0.49 17.74 2.42
C THR A 33 0.81 16.45 3.17
N LYS A 34 -0.11 15.98 4.03
CA LYS A 34 0.00 14.78 4.86
C LYS A 34 -1.32 14.00 4.88
N PRO A 35 -1.79 13.51 3.72
CA PRO A 35 -3.07 12.83 3.63
C PRO A 35 -3.10 11.50 4.43
N GLU A 36 -1.93 10.95 4.80
CA GLU A 36 -1.80 9.83 5.74
C GLU A 36 -2.41 10.08 7.12
N LEU A 37 -2.58 11.35 7.52
CA LEU A 37 -3.28 11.69 8.77
C LEU A 37 -4.77 11.31 8.72
N LEU A 38 -5.37 11.19 7.53
CA LEU A 38 -6.75 10.69 7.46
C LEU A 38 -6.84 9.24 7.85
N LEU A 39 -5.80 8.46 7.55
CA LEU A 39 -5.79 7.07 7.97
C LEU A 39 -5.80 6.92 9.48
N GLN A 40 -5.38 7.97 10.24
CA GLN A 40 -5.42 8.16 11.70
C GLN A 40 -6.81 8.30 12.34
N LEU A 41 -7.85 8.31 11.52
CA LEU A 41 -9.23 8.42 11.97
C LEU A 41 -9.92 7.04 11.96
N PRO A 42 -10.92 6.82 12.83
CA PRO A 42 -11.80 5.66 12.70
C PRO A 42 -12.42 5.62 11.30
N ASN A 43 -12.18 4.52 10.58
CA ASN A 43 -12.53 4.38 9.15
C ASN A 43 -11.89 5.42 8.22
N GLY A 44 -10.67 5.87 8.54
CA GLY A 44 -9.89 6.87 7.80
C GLY A 44 -9.70 6.61 6.30
N TYR A 45 -9.84 5.36 5.88
CA TYR A 45 -9.87 4.97 4.47
C TYR A 45 -11.06 5.55 3.69
N ILE A 46 -12.19 5.85 4.36
CA ILE A 46 -13.37 6.48 3.76
C ILE A 46 -13.07 7.94 3.38
N PRO A 47 -12.67 8.84 4.31
CA PRO A 47 -12.31 10.20 3.93
C PRO A 47 -11.10 10.23 2.99
N TRP A 48 -10.14 9.29 3.12
CA TRP A 48 -9.05 9.14 2.14
C TRP A 48 -9.58 8.92 0.72
N ALA A 49 -10.47 7.95 0.53
CA ALA A 49 -11.08 7.66 -0.76
C ALA A 49 -11.93 8.84 -1.27
N MET A 50 -12.67 9.52 -0.39
CA MET A 50 -13.48 10.69 -0.75
C MET A 50 -12.64 11.87 -1.24
N MET A 51 -11.38 11.99 -0.80
CA MET A 51 -10.45 13.01 -1.29
C MET A 51 -9.70 12.59 -2.57
N GLY A 52 -10.10 11.47 -3.20
CA GLY A 52 -9.48 10.96 -4.43
C GLY A 52 -8.25 10.08 -4.19
N GLY A 53 -8.01 9.65 -2.94
CA GLY A 53 -6.96 8.70 -2.64
C GLY A 53 -7.30 7.30 -3.15
N THR A 54 -6.50 6.76 -4.06
CA THR A 54 -6.77 5.47 -4.72
C THR A 54 -6.12 4.28 -4.00
N MET A 55 -4.89 4.45 -3.50
CA MET A 55 -4.16 3.46 -2.69
C MET A 55 -3.72 4.03 -1.34
N PRO A 56 -3.67 3.23 -0.26
CA PRO A 56 -3.14 3.70 1.01
C PRO A 56 -1.66 4.15 0.88
N PRO A 57 -1.22 5.20 1.57
CA PRO A 57 0.14 5.76 1.50
C PRO A 57 1.26 4.81 1.95
N TYR A 58 0.91 3.68 2.57
CA TYR A 58 1.84 2.60 2.88
C TYR A 58 2.11 1.66 1.69
N PHE A 59 1.50 1.90 0.52
CA PHE A 59 1.86 1.26 -0.75
C PHE A 59 2.74 2.21 -1.56
N ASP A 60 3.97 1.81 -1.80
CA ASP A 60 4.96 2.58 -2.55
C ASP A 60 4.98 2.15 -4.03
N PRO A 61 4.68 3.05 -4.99
CA PRO A 61 4.79 2.75 -6.40
C PRO A 61 6.24 2.84 -6.92
N ALA A 62 7.17 3.49 -6.18
CA ALA A 62 8.55 3.70 -6.61
C ALA A 62 9.32 2.44 -7.06
N PRO A 63 9.14 1.24 -6.47
CA PRO A 63 9.80 0.02 -6.93
C PRO A 63 9.42 -0.39 -8.36
N TYR A 64 8.32 0.14 -8.87
CA TYR A 64 7.73 -0.22 -10.16
C TYR A 64 7.99 0.83 -11.25
N GLU A 65 8.75 1.88 -10.95
CA GLU A 65 9.34 2.70 -12.01
C GLU A 65 10.31 1.86 -12.81
N LEU A 66 10.25 1.94 -14.15
CA LEU A 66 10.90 0.97 -15.03
C LEU A 66 12.40 0.79 -14.75
N GLU A 67 13.13 1.88 -14.57
CA GLU A 67 14.57 1.83 -14.26
C GLU A 67 14.85 1.18 -12.91
N GLU A 68 14.05 1.48 -11.90
CA GLU A 68 14.18 0.88 -10.57
C GLU A 68 13.76 -0.60 -10.58
N PHE A 69 12.68 -0.93 -11.28
CA PHE A 69 12.15 -2.28 -11.45
C PHE A 69 13.23 -3.23 -12.01
N ARG A 70 13.98 -2.77 -13.02
CA ARG A 70 15.11 -3.50 -13.62
C ARG A 70 16.24 -3.84 -12.64
N THR A 71 16.33 -3.14 -11.50
CA THR A 71 17.41 -3.38 -10.51
C THR A 71 17.13 -4.55 -9.58
N TRP A 72 15.87 -4.96 -9.42
CA TRP A 72 15.49 -6.01 -8.47
C TRP A 72 14.73 -7.15 -9.13
N ALA A 73 13.92 -6.90 -10.16
CA ALA A 73 13.19 -7.91 -10.90
C ALA A 73 14.10 -8.65 -11.89
N ARG A 74 13.76 -9.89 -12.22
CA ARG A 74 14.46 -10.68 -13.24
C ARG A 74 13.48 -11.49 -14.08
N ASP A 75 13.93 -11.89 -15.26
CA ASP A 75 13.18 -12.79 -16.12
C ASP A 75 12.77 -14.08 -15.38
N GLY A 76 11.52 -14.49 -15.59
CA GLY A 76 10.91 -15.65 -14.96
C GLY A 76 10.18 -15.34 -13.65
N ASP A 77 10.40 -14.20 -13.00
CA ASP A 77 9.67 -13.82 -11.80
C ASP A 77 8.16 -13.76 -12.02
N LEU A 78 7.39 -14.03 -10.97
CA LEU A 78 5.94 -13.90 -10.94
C LEU A 78 5.53 -12.78 -9.98
N ILE A 79 4.76 -11.81 -10.46
CA ILE A 79 4.08 -10.84 -9.60
C ILE A 79 2.59 -11.21 -9.52
N VAL A 80 2.16 -11.58 -8.32
CA VAL A 80 0.77 -11.86 -7.99
C VAL A 80 0.09 -10.56 -7.56
N THR A 81 -0.96 -10.19 -8.28
CA THR A 81 -1.62 -8.88 -8.22
C THR A 81 -3.12 -9.01 -7.92
N PRO A 82 -3.46 -9.48 -6.71
CA PRO A 82 -4.84 -9.58 -6.32
C PRO A 82 -5.39 -8.18 -6.05
N ALA A 83 -6.65 -7.93 -6.42
CA ALA A 83 -7.38 -6.81 -5.84
C ALA A 83 -7.38 -6.94 -4.30
N CYS A 84 -7.33 -5.82 -3.58
CA CYS A 84 -7.31 -5.80 -2.13
C CYS A 84 -8.47 -6.65 -1.56
N LYS A 85 -8.16 -7.47 -0.55
CA LYS A 85 -9.12 -8.38 0.12
C LYS A 85 -9.77 -9.46 -0.79
N SER A 86 -9.15 -9.76 -1.92
CA SER A 86 -9.66 -10.75 -2.89
C SER A 86 -9.02 -12.14 -2.74
N GLY A 87 -8.47 -12.51 -1.58
CA GLY A 87 -7.85 -13.82 -1.38
C GLY A 87 -6.32 -13.87 -1.56
N THR A 88 -5.66 -12.72 -1.43
CA THR A 88 -4.21 -12.54 -1.58
C THR A 88 -3.36 -13.60 -0.89
N THR A 89 -3.59 -13.86 0.40
CA THR A 89 -2.78 -14.82 1.18
C THR A 89 -2.86 -16.23 0.58
N TRP A 90 -4.06 -16.66 0.18
CA TRP A 90 -4.27 -17.97 -0.39
C TRP A 90 -3.61 -18.09 -1.77
N MET A 91 -3.74 -17.08 -2.63
CA MET A 91 -3.12 -17.09 -3.95
C MET A 91 -1.59 -17.11 -3.89
N LEU A 92 -1.00 -16.34 -2.97
CA LEU A 92 0.45 -16.34 -2.75
C LEU A 92 0.94 -17.70 -2.24
N TYR A 93 0.20 -18.32 -1.33
CA TYR A 93 0.47 -19.67 -0.88
C TYR A 93 0.40 -20.68 -2.02
N CYS A 94 -0.64 -20.66 -2.85
CA CYS A 94 -0.76 -21.54 -4.01
C CYS A 94 0.38 -21.32 -5.02
N ALA A 95 0.72 -20.08 -5.34
CA ALA A 95 1.84 -19.76 -6.23
C ALA A 95 3.18 -20.29 -5.68
N HIS A 96 3.39 -20.17 -4.37
CA HIS A 96 4.53 -20.76 -3.69
C HIS A 96 4.51 -22.30 -3.77
N GLN A 97 3.39 -22.95 -3.50
CA GLN A 97 3.30 -24.42 -3.60
C GLN A 97 3.53 -24.93 -5.03
N ILE A 98 3.10 -24.19 -6.05
CA ILE A 98 3.42 -24.49 -7.45
C ILE A 98 4.93 -24.36 -7.68
N ARG A 99 5.56 -23.28 -7.21
CA ARG A 99 7.01 -23.05 -7.29
C ARG A 99 7.81 -24.20 -6.68
N THR A 100 7.36 -24.71 -5.54
CA THR A 100 8.05 -25.77 -4.78
C THR A 100 7.56 -27.17 -5.12
N LYS A 101 6.64 -27.32 -6.09
CA LYS A 101 6.01 -28.60 -6.47
C LYS A 101 5.34 -29.32 -5.29
N GLY A 102 4.86 -28.57 -4.30
CA GLY A 102 4.26 -29.10 -3.08
C GLY A 102 5.25 -29.74 -2.11
N LEU A 103 6.56 -29.50 -2.27
CA LEU A 103 7.61 -30.16 -1.47
C LEU A 103 8.15 -29.29 -0.33
N ASP A 104 7.70 -28.04 -0.20
CA ASP A 104 8.15 -27.17 0.89
C ASP A 104 7.38 -27.46 2.18
N ASN A 105 8.02 -28.24 3.05
CA ASN A 105 7.53 -28.56 4.38
C ASN A 105 7.88 -27.50 5.44
N ASN A 106 8.66 -26.47 5.08
CA ASN A 106 9.16 -25.44 5.98
C ASN A 106 8.61 -24.05 5.63
N TYR A 107 7.38 -24.00 5.09
CA TYR A 107 6.70 -22.75 4.81
C TYR A 107 6.57 -21.91 6.10
N ARG A 108 7.17 -20.71 6.12
CA ARG A 108 7.13 -19.82 7.29
C ARG A 108 5.85 -19.00 7.31
N GLU A 109 5.84 -17.95 6.51
CA GLU A 109 4.72 -17.03 6.38
C GLU A 109 4.79 -16.32 5.04
N VAL A 110 3.66 -15.76 4.62
CA VAL A 110 3.48 -15.28 3.25
C VAL A 110 4.40 -14.12 2.91
N ASN A 111 4.73 -13.24 3.86
CA ASN A 111 5.58 -12.09 3.58
C ASN A 111 7.07 -12.47 3.53
N VAL A 112 7.46 -13.61 4.08
CA VAL A 112 8.81 -14.16 3.98
C VAL A 112 8.97 -14.93 2.66
N ASN A 113 8.06 -15.85 2.36
CA ASN A 113 8.21 -16.73 1.19
C ASN A 113 7.84 -16.04 -0.14
N THR A 114 6.98 -15.02 -0.08
CA THR A 114 6.44 -14.28 -1.25
C THR A 114 6.31 -12.78 -0.93
N PRO A 115 7.42 -12.04 -0.84
CA PRO A 115 7.43 -10.71 -0.24
C PRO A 115 6.64 -9.70 -1.05
N TRP A 116 6.16 -8.67 -0.34
CA TRP A 116 5.44 -7.55 -0.94
C TRP A 116 6.38 -6.38 -1.21
N VAL A 117 6.74 -6.23 -2.48
CA VAL A 117 7.54 -5.11 -2.94
C VAL A 117 6.73 -3.81 -2.84
N GLY A 118 7.29 -2.81 -2.15
CA GLY A 118 6.65 -1.52 -1.93
C GLY A 118 5.67 -1.48 -0.75
N TYR A 119 5.65 -2.47 0.14
CA TYR A 119 4.88 -2.37 1.38
C TYR A 119 5.69 -1.70 2.49
N LYS A 120 5.32 -0.48 2.86
CA LYS A 120 6.00 0.27 3.93
C LYS A 120 5.67 -0.34 5.31
N HIS A 121 6.70 -0.59 6.09
CA HIS A 121 6.63 -1.10 7.47
C HIS A 121 6.47 -0.01 8.51
N LYS A 122 6.62 1.26 8.14
CA LYS A 122 6.41 2.43 9.00
C LYS A 122 6.01 3.65 8.16
N PRO A 123 5.28 4.63 8.73
CA PRO A 123 5.01 5.90 8.05
C PRO A 123 6.30 6.59 7.60
N GLY A 124 6.29 7.17 6.40
CA GLY A 124 7.42 7.88 5.82
C GLY A 124 8.60 7.02 5.35
N GLN A 125 8.54 5.69 5.48
CA GLN A 125 9.58 4.82 4.96
C GLN A 125 9.74 5.00 3.45
N THR A 126 10.96 5.18 3.00
CA THR A 126 11.32 5.28 1.59
C THR A 126 11.51 3.88 0.98
N TRP A 127 11.33 3.78 -0.34
CA TRP A 127 11.67 2.56 -1.05
C TRP A 127 13.12 2.12 -0.82
N GLN A 128 14.09 3.03 -0.78
CA GLN A 128 15.49 2.65 -0.59
C GLN A 128 15.75 2.02 0.79
N GLU A 129 15.13 2.56 1.85
CA GLU A 129 15.18 1.90 3.17
C GLU A 129 14.53 0.51 3.15
N LEU A 130 13.39 0.35 2.46
CA LEU A 130 12.72 -0.95 2.35
C LEU A 130 13.57 -1.95 1.55
N LYS A 131 14.13 -1.53 0.42
CA LYS A 131 15.02 -2.33 -0.44
C LYS A 131 16.25 -2.77 0.33
N GLU A 132 16.85 -1.89 1.13
CA GLU A 132 17.98 -2.24 1.99
C GLU A 132 17.58 -3.35 2.98
N LEU A 133 16.47 -3.16 3.71
CA LEU A 133 15.98 -4.18 4.66
C LEU A 133 15.69 -5.52 3.97
N MET A 134 15.09 -5.51 2.79
CA MET A 134 14.84 -6.75 2.03
C MET A 134 16.13 -7.51 1.68
N ASN A 135 17.27 -6.81 1.53
CA ASN A 135 18.55 -7.44 1.20
C ASN A 135 19.42 -7.74 2.43
N THR A 136 19.21 -7.08 3.56
CA THR A 136 20.11 -7.18 4.74
C THR A 136 19.48 -7.76 6.00
N THR A 137 18.15 -7.94 6.05
CA THR A 137 17.49 -8.48 7.23
C THR A 137 17.95 -9.92 7.50
N ILE A 138 18.44 -10.16 8.72
CA ILE A 138 18.76 -11.48 9.25
C ILE A 138 17.61 -11.95 10.14
N LEU A 139 17.15 -13.18 9.94
CA LEU A 139 16.08 -13.78 10.73
C LEU A 139 16.61 -14.43 12.02
N GLU A 140 15.69 -14.83 12.89
CA GLU A 140 16.03 -15.41 14.21
C GLU A 140 16.90 -16.67 14.12
N ASP A 141 16.81 -17.41 13.01
CA ASP A 141 17.63 -18.60 12.74
C ASP A 141 18.97 -18.29 12.05
N GLY A 142 19.32 -17.01 11.90
CA GLY A 142 20.55 -16.54 11.27
C GLY A 142 20.54 -16.52 9.74
N SER A 143 19.45 -16.96 9.10
CA SER A 143 19.29 -16.91 7.65
C SER A 143 19.02 -15.48 7.16
N LEU A 144 19.45 -15.15 5.94
CA LEU A 144 19.06 -13.89 5.30
C LEU A 144 17.62 -14.00 4.84
N LEU A 145 16.83 -12.95 5.11
CA LEU A 145 15.44 -12.87 4.65
C LEU A 145 15.33 -13.10 3.13
N LYS A 146 16.30 -12.59 2.36
CA LYS A 146 16.38 -12.73 0.90
C LYS A 146 16.45 -14.18 0.42
N ASP A 147 17.02 -15.08 1.22
CA ASP A 147 17.21 -16.49 0.84
C ASP A 147 15.87 -17.23 0.67
N PHE A 148 14.78 -16.71 1.24
CA PHE A 148 13.44 -17.33 1.16
C PHE A 148 12.72 -17.10 -0.16
N TRP A 149 13.08 -16.09 -0.92
CA TRP A 149 12.53 -15.87 -2.27
C TRP A 149 13.59 -15.97 -3.35
N ASP A 150 14.87 -15.80 -3.03
CA ASP A 150 15.99 -15.96 -3.95
C ASP A 150 16.69 -17.32 -3.81
N ASN A 151 15.94 -18.33 -3.37
CA ASN A 151 16.44 -19.70 -3.20
C ASN A 151 16.84 -20.30 -4.58
N PRO A 152 18.05 -20.87 -4.71
CA PRO A 152 18.53 -21.44 -5.97
C PRO A 152 17.73 -22.67 -6.44
N ASP A 153 17.04 -23.37 -5.55
CA ASP A 153 16.21 -24.52 -5.89
C ASP A 153 14.85 -24.11 -6.48
N TYR A 154 14.49 -22.82 -6.37
CA TYR A 154 13.23 -22.33 -6.90
C TYR A 154 13.35 -21.95 -8.38
N PRO A 155 12.45 -22.46 -9.25
CA PRO A 155 12.51 -22.17 -10.69
C PRO A 155 12.15 -20.72 -11.05
N PHE A 156 11.54 -19.98 -10.12
CA PHE A 156 11.16 -18.58 -10.27
C PHE A 156 10.90 -17.94 -8.90
N ARG A 157 10.92 -16.62 -8.79
CA ARG A 157 10.53 -15.92 -7.56
C ARG A 157 9.07 -15.49 -7.62
N VAL A 158 8.45 -15.26 -6.46
CA VAL A 158 7.06 -14.83 -6.37
C VAL A 158 6.99 -13.59 -5.50
N PHE A 159 6.40 -12.53 -6.03
CA PHE A 159 6.22 -11.25 -5.36
C PHE A 159 4.75 -10.86 -5.33
N LYS A 160 4.38 -10.03 -4.35
CA LYS A 160 3.04 -9.45 -4.24
C LYS A 160 3.06 -7.99 -4.70
N SER A 161 1.99 -7.57 -5.38
CA SER A 161 1.58 -6.17 -5.50
C SER A 161 0.06 -6.02 -5.44
N HIS A 162 -0.45 -4.82 -5.20
CA HIS A 162 -1.87 -4.47 -5.44
C HIS A 162 -2.05 -3.52 -6.63
N PHE A 163 -0.96 -3.11 -7.27
CA PHE A 163 -0.98 -2.25 -8.43
C PHE A 163 -1.40 -2.99 -9.71
N GLY A 164 -1.95 -2.24 -10.66
CA GLY A 164 -2.30 -2.72 -12.00
C GLY A 164 -1.12 -2.61 -12.97
N PRO A 165 -1.16 -3.33 -14.11
CA PRO A 165 -0.25 -3.11 -15.24
C PRO A 165 -0.29 -1.65 -15.71
N ARG A 166 0.87 -1.09 -16.07
CA ARG A 166 0.97 0.27 -16.63
C ARG A 166 0.20 0.38 -17.94
N GLN A 167 -0.52 1.49 -18.11
CA GLN A 167 -1.36 1.78 -19.28
C GLN A 167 -1.25 3.27 -19.64
N GLU A 168 -1.30 3.59 -20.94
CA GLU A 168 -1.16 4.97 -21.44
C GLU A 168 -2.19 5.95 -20.86
N ASN A 169 -3.42 5.47 -20.63
CA ASN A 169 -4.51 6.21 -19.99
C ASN A 169 -4.89 5.59 -18.63
N GLY A 170 -3.89 5.08 -17.92
CA GLY A 170 -4.05 4.45 -16.60
C GLY A 170 -4.27 5.45 -15.47
N THR A 171 -4.56 4.91 -14.29
CA THR A 171 -4.64 5.63 -13.03
C THR A 171 -3.28 5.67 -12.34
N SER A 172 -3.18 6.39 -11.21
CA SER A 172 -2.01 6.34 -10.33
C SER A 172 -1.71 4.95 -9.76
N ASP A 173 -2.63 3.99 -9.90
CA ASP A 173 -2.45 2.61 -9.44
C ASP A 173 -1.94 1.68 -10.56
N ASP A 174 -1.93 2.14 -11.80
CA ASP A 174 -1.48 1.40 -12.98
C ASP A 174 0.02 1.64 -13.20
N VAL A 175 0.86 1.12 -12.31
CA VAL A 175 2.32 1.39 -12.31
C VAL A 175 3.18 0.20 -12.70
N LEU A 176 2.65 -1.04 -12.69
CA LEU A 176 3.46 -2.23 -12.91
C LEU A 176 3.96 -2.33 -14.36
N PRO A 177 5.28 -2.35 -14.60
CA PRO A 177 5.85 -2.29 -15.95
C PRO A 177 5.91 -3.66 -16.64
N VAL A 178 4.92 -4.54 -16.40
CA VAL A 178 4.93 -5.93 -16.90
C VAL A 178 4.77 -6.04 -18.42
N ARG A 179 4.34 -4.97 -19.09
CA ARG A 179 4.30 -4.90 -20.56
C ARG A 179 5.64 -4.45 -21.14
N GLU A 180 6.31 -3.52 -20.46
CA GLU A 180 7.63 -2.99 -20.81
C GLU A 180 8.77 -3.93 -20.40
N TYR A 181 8.52 -4.84 -19.46
CA TYR A 181 9.43 -5.88 -19.00
C TYR A 181 8.75 -7.27 -19.11
N PRO A 182 8.62 -7.82 -20.33
CA PRO A 182 7.79 -9.01 -20.59
C PRO A 182 8.37 -10.33 -20.02
N GLY A 183 9.61 -10.32 -19.53
CA GLY A 183 10.21 -11.48 -18.85
C GLY A 183 9.56 -11.80 -17.50
N VAL A 184 8.84 -10.85 -16.91
CA VAL A 184 8.10 -11.04 -15.66
C VAL A 184 6.66 -11.47 -15.95
N LYS A 185 6.22 -12.53 -15.28
CA LYS A 185 4.84 -13.03 -15.36
C LYS A 185 3.94 -12.24 -14.42
N TYR A 186 2.69 -12.06 -14.82
CA TYR A 186 1.67 -11.34 -14.08
C TYR A 186 0.48 -12.26 -13.81
N LEU A 187 0.05 -12.34 -12.55
CA LEU A 187 -1.12 -13.12 -12.13
C LEU A 187 -2.11 -12.24 -11.37
N ALA A 188 -3.16 -11.80 -12.06
CA ALA A 188 -4.27 -11.07 -11.44
C ALA A 188 -5.23 -12.01 -10.71
N MET A 189 -5.88 -11.47 -9.66
CA MET A 189 -6.99 -12.13 -8.99
C MET A 189 -8.05 -11.09 -8.63
N VAL A 190 -9.30 -11.40 -8.93
CA VAL A 190 -10.45 -10.55 -8.63
C VAL A 190 -11.46 -11.30 -7.77
N ARG A 191 -12.23 -10.55 -7.00
CA ARG A 191 -13.35 -11.04 -6.20
C ARG A 191 -14.55 -10.13 -6.41
N GLU A 192 -15.74 -10.69 -6.21
CA GLU A 192 -16.99 -9.93 -6.23
C GLU A 192 -16.92 -8.72 -5.28
N GLY A 193 -17.41 -7.56 -5.74
CA GLY A 193 -17.18 -6.28 -5.08
C GLY A 193 -17.87 -6.12 -3.72
N ARG A 194 -19.09 -6.64 -3.55
CA ARG A 194 -19.82 -6.60 -2.26
C ARG A 194 -19.07 -7.40 -1.20
N ASP A 195 -18.53 -8.53 -1.62
CA ASP A 195 -17.68 -9.42 -0.82
C ASP A 195 -16.36 -8.75 -0.38
N VAL A 196 -15.74 -7.98 -1.27
CA VAL A 196 -14.55 -7.17 -0.97
C VAL A 196 -14.88 -6.09 0.06
N VAL A 197 -15.96 -5.33 -0.14
CA VAL A 197 -16.40 -4.28 0.80
C VAL A 197 -16.69 -4.86 2.19
N ALA A 198 -17.43 -5.98 2.25
CA ALA A 198 -17.69 -6.68 3.51
C ALA A 198 -16.38 -7.11 4.22
N SER A 199 -15.33 -7.41 3.46
CA SER A 199 -14.02 -7.81 3.98
C SER A 199 -13.14 -6.64 4.44
N PHE A 200 -13.40 -5.42 3.95
CA PHE A 200 -12.67 -4.22 4.38
C PHE A 200 -13.04 -3.78 5.79
N TYR A 201 -14.31 -3.90 6.19
CA TYR A 201 -14.77 -3.51 7.53
C TYR A 201 -13.96 -4.19 8.65
N PRO A 202 -13.88 -5.54 8.75
CA PRO A 202 -13.11 -6.18 9.81
C PRO A 202 -11.59 -5.97 9.66
N PHE A 203 -11.09 -5.68 8.46
CA PHE A 203 -9.68 -5.38 8.23
C PHE A 203 -9.29 -4.04 8.84
N PHE A 204 -10.02 -2.97 8.52
CA PHE A 204 -9.76 -1.63 9.05
C PHE A 204 -10.09 -1.53 10.55
N ALA A 205 -11.13 -2.21 11.03
CA ALA A 205 -11.45 -2.25 12.46
C ALA A 205 -10.30 -2.81 13.32
N LYS A 206 -9.47 -3.69 12.75
CA LYS A 206 -8.32 -4.34 13.41
C LYS A 206 -6.97 -3.67 13.12
N HIS A 207 -6.91 -2.53 12.45
CA HIS A 207 -5.63 -1.81 12.30
C HIS A 207 -5.09 -1.46 13.70
N ARG A 208 -3.77 -1.45 13.85
CA ARG A 208 -3.15 -0.94 15.08
C ARG A 208 -3.29 0.58 15.14
N PRO A 209 -3.33 1.24 16.31
CA PRO A 209 -3.51 2.69 16.42
C PRO A 209 -2.57 3.53 15.56
N GLU A 210 -1.36 3.05 15.30
CA GLU A 210 -0.37 3.72 14.45
C GLU A 210 -0.65 3.63 12.94
N TYR A 211 -1.58 2.75 12.53
CA TYR A 211 -2.06 2.55 11.16
C TYR A 211 -3.58 2.74 10.99
N LYS A 212 -4.33 2.78 12.11
CA LYS A 212 -5.61 3.46 12.24
C LYS A 212 -5.36 4.94 12.28
#